data_AF-A0A3C2E6Y0-F1
#
_entry.id   AF-A0A3C2E6Y0-F1
#
_cell.length_a   1.000
_cell.length_b   1.000
_cell.length_c   1.000
_cell.angle_alpha   90.00
_cell.angle_beta   90.00
_cell.angle_gamma   90.00
#
_symmetry.space_group_name_H-M   'P 1'
#
loop_
_entity.id
_entity.type
_entity.pdbx_description
1 polymer ?
#
loop_
_entity_poly.entity_id
_entity_poly.type
_entity_poly.pdbx_seq_one_letter_code
_entity_poly.pdbx_strand_id
1 'polypeptide(L)'
;MTSAPWRKNPLDYVLGPLNRDDFFANYHESKAIVINRDEPGRYSDLLSIARIDELLNAIDLDGEQVDMARAEPPVSRDHFLFPGGGADRAAISDLYRDGATLILPQLHQLDATLKDFCRSLESILSCHVQTNIYLTPPNSQGFRTHYDDHDVFVLQIEGEKEWRLYNTPIENPYRGEGFQSGAHEI
;
A
#
# COMPACT_ATOMS: atom_id res chain seq x y z
N MET A 1 -23.31 13.64 -11.44
CA MET A 1 -22.31 12.96 -10.61
C MET A 1 -21.28 13.99 -10.19
N THR A 2 -21.16 14.25 -8.89
CA THR A 2 -20.09 15.09 -8.35
C THR A 2 -18.75 14.39 -8.58
N SER A 3 -17.77 15.09 -9.17
CA SER A 3 -16.42 14.55 -9.34
C SER A 3 -15.82 14.22 -7.97
N ALA A 4 -15.18 13.05 -7.84
CA ALA A 4 -14.50 12.66 -6.60
C ALA A 4 -13.54 13.77 -6.09
N PRO A 5 -13.49 14.07 -4.78
CA PRO A 5 -12.76 15.23 -4.24
C PRO A 5 -11.27 15.27 -4.63
N TRP A 6 -10.64 14.09 -4.70
CA TRP A 6 -9.23 13.94 -5.07
C TRP A 6 -8.91 14.45 -6.49
N ARG A 7 -9.88 14.50 -7.40
CA ARG A 7 -9.66 14.99 -8.79
C ARG A 7 -9.32 16.48 -8.85
N LYS A 8 -9.69 17.25 -7.82
CA LYS A 8 -9.38 18.69 -7.76
C LYS A 8 -8.07 18.96 -7.02
N ASN A 9 -7.90 18.31 -5.88
CA ASN A 9 -6.75 18.52 -4.98
C ASN A 9 -6.29 17.16 -4.42
N PRO A 10 -5.52 16.38 -5.19
CA PRO A 10 -5.17 15.00 -4.81
C PRO A 10 -4.26 14.95 -3.57
N LEU A 11 -3.29 15.87 -3.46
CA LEU A 11 -2.42 15.92 -2.29
C LEU A 11 -3.19 16.37 -1.04
N ASP A 12 -4.02 17.41 -1.12
CA ASP A 12 -4.83 17.85 0.04
C ASP A 12 -5.85 16.78 0.43
N TYR A 13 -6.30 15.96 -0.51
CA TYR A 13 -7.13 14.80 -0.22
C TYR A 13 -6.38 13.76 0.63
N VAL A 14 -5.11 13.51 0.37
CA VAL A 14 -4.22 12.67 1.21
C VAL A 14 -3.96 13.33 2.57
N LEU A 15 -3.56 14.61 2.57
CA LEU A 15 -3.12 15.37 3.74
C LEU A 15 -4.27 15.84 4.65
N GLY A 16 -5.50 15.87 4.15
CA GLY A 16 -6.69 16.26 4.92
C GLY A 16 -6.53 17.64 5.57
N PRO A 17 -6.56 17.76 6.91
CA PRO A 17 -6.44 19.05 7.57
C PRO A 17 -4.99 19.58 7.58
N LEU A 18 -3.98 18.75 7.26
CA LEU A 18 -2.60 19.22 7.19
C LEU A 18 -2.43 20.12 5.96
N ASN A 19 -1.91 21.32 6.20
CA ASN A 19 -1.64 22.27 5.13
C ASN A 19 -0.50 21.76 4.24
N ARG A 20 -0.66 21.93 2.92
CA ARG A 20 0.31 21.48 1.92
C ARG A 20 1.69 22.12 2.08
N ASP A 21 1.74 23.43 2.33
CA ASP A 21 3.01 24.14 2.47
C ASP A 21 3.73 23.72 3.74
N ASP A 22 2.98 23.48 4.82
CA ASP A 22 3.50 22.92 6.07
C ASP A 22 4.06 21.50 5.87
N PHE A 23 3.36 20.65 5.09
CA PHE A 23 3.83 19.32 4.73
C PHE A 23 5.21 19.36 4.05
N PHE A 24 5.36 20.18 3.00
CA PHE A 24 6.64 20.27 2.28
C PHE A 24 7.73 20.95 3.10
N ALA A 25 7.40 21.93 3.93
CA ALA A 25 8.40 22.64 4.72
C ALA A 25 8.94 21.81 5.89
N ASN A 26 8.11 20.96 6.50
CA ASN A 26 8.41 20.38 7.81
C ASN A 26 8.36 18.85 7.89
N TYR A 27 7.86 18.14 6.87
CA TYR A 27 7.65 16.69 6.96
C TYR A 27 8.22 15.89 5.79
N HIS A 28 8.00 16.36 4.55
CA HIS A 28 8.51 15.71 3.34
C HIS A 28 10.02 15.46 3.45
N GLU A 29 10.46 14.22 3.22
CA GLU A 29 11.87 13.77 3.32
C GLU A 29 12.56 14.08 4.66
N SER A 30 11.81 14.30 5.75
CA SER A 30 12.38 14.67 7.05
C SER A 30 11.87 13.83 8.21
N LYS A 31 10.55 13.70 8.37
CA LYS A 31 9.98 12.95 9.50
C LYS A 31 8.59 12.41 9.17
N ALA A 32 8.27 11.27 9.78
CA ALA A 32 6.94 10.69 9.70
C ALA A 32 5.87 11.59 10.36
N ILE A 33 4.67 11.56 9.81
CA ILE A 33 3.49 12.20 10.37
C ILE A 33 2.28 11.25 10.31
N VAL A 34 1.55 11.18 11.42
CA VAL A 34 0.29 10.42 11.52
C VAL A 34 -0.86 11.42 11.61
N ILE A 35 -1.79 11.36 10.66
CA ILE A 35 -2.94 12.27 10.61
C ILE A 35 -4.21 11.50 10.98
N ASN A 36 -4.55 11.52 12.27
CA ASN A 36 -5.77 10.89 12.79
C ASN A 36 -7.01 11.70 12.39
N ARG A 37 -8.05 11.02 11.90
CA ARG A 37 -9.31 11.62 11.46
C ARG A 37 -10.49 10.71 11.79
N ASP A 38 -11.62 11.32 12.16
CA ASP A 38 -12.89 10.61 12.37
C ASP A 38 -13.73 10.61 11.08
N GLU A 39 -13.17 10.04 10.01
CA GLU A 39 -13.75 10.01 8.67
C GLU A 39 -13.61 8.59 8.05
N PRO A 40 -14.33 7.57 8.56
CA PRO A 40 -14.13 6.15 8.22
C PRO A 40 -14.43 5.75 6.76
N GLY A 41 -14.79 6.70 5.89
CA GLY A 41 -14.98 6.49 4.45
C GLY A 41 -14.19 7.47 3.59
N ARG A 42 -13.24 8.21 4.15
CA ARG A 42 -12.53 9.30 3.43
C ARG A 42 -11.99 8.86 2.08
N TYR A 43 -11.47 7.64 2.00
CA TYR A 43 -10.79 7.10 0.83
C TYR A 43 -11.65 6.13 -0.02
N SER A 44 -12.95 6.01 0.27
CA SER A 44 -13.84 5.07 -0.45
C SER A 44 -14.00 5.40 -1.93
N ASP A 45 -13.77 6.67 -2.32
CA ASP A 45 -13.78 7.11 -3.72
C ASP A 45 -12.54 6.66 -4.51
N LEU A 46 -11.50 6.12 -3.84
CA LEU A 46 -10.30 5.58 -4.49
C LEU A 46 -10.39 4.06 -4.64
N LEU A 47 -10.73 3.37 -3.54
CA LEU A 47 -10.73 1.91 -3.50
C LEU A 47 -11.68 1.43 -2.39
N SER A 48 -12.22 0.22 -2.57
CA SER A 48 -13.01 -0.49 -1.56
C SER A 48 -12.74 -1.99 -1.66
N ILE A 49 -13.10 -2.76 -0.62
CA ILE A 49 -13.01 -4.23 -0.69
C ILE A 49 -13.84 -4.79 -1.85
N ALA A 50 -15.03 -4.23 -2.09
CA ALA A 50 -15.87 -4.65 -3.22
C ALA A 50 -15.16 -4.43 -4.57
N ARG A 51 -14.45 -3.31 -4.74
CA ARG A 51 -13.69 -3.05 -5.97
C ARG A 51 -12.50 -4.00 -6.13
N ILE A 52 -11.83 -4.33 -5.03
CA ILE A 52 -10.77 -5.34 -5.03
C ILE A 52 -11.33 -6.70 -5.47
N ASP A 53 -12.46 -7.13 -4.88
CA ASP A 53 -13.12 -8.38 -5.23
C ASP A 53 -13.56 -8.42 -6.71
N GLU A 54 -14.10 -7.33 -7.25
CA GLU A 54 -14.40 -7.21 -8.68
C GLU A 54 -13.15 -7.40 -9.55
N LEU A 55 -12.05 -6.70 -9.23
CA LEU A 55 -10.80 -6.77 -9.99
C LEU A 55 -10.19 -8.16 -9.95
N LEU A 56 -10.18 -8.78 -8.77
CA LEU A 56 -9.78 -10.17 -8.62
C LEU A 56 -10.61 -11.01 -9.57
N ASN A 57 -11.94 -11.01 -9.50
CA ASN A 57 -12.79 -11.87 -10.32
C ASN A 57 -12.76 -11.58 -11.82
N ALA A 58 -12.39 -10.36 -12.24
CA ALA A 58 -12.40 -9.95 -13.64
C ALA A 58 -11.10 -10.23 -14.40
N ILE A 59 -9.97 -10.34 -13.71
CA ILE A 59 -8.63 -10.39 -14.33
C ILE A 59 -7.91 -11.64 -13.86
N ASP A 60 -7.42 -12.46 -14.80
CA ASP A 60 -6.49 -13.54 -14.47
C ASP A 60 -5.12 -12.94 -14.17
N LEU A 61 -4.79 -12.94 -12.88
CA LEU A 61 -3.54 -12.37 -12.38
C LEU A 61 -2.37 -13.32 -12.57
N ASP A 62 -1.18 -12.75 -12.67
CA ASP A 62 0.08 -13.47 -12.64
C ASP A 62 0.96 -12.99 -11.48
N GLY A 63 2.17 -13.53 -11.39
CA GLY A 63 3.12 -13.16 -10.37
C GLY A 63 3.56 -11.69 -10.37
N GLU A 64 3.37 -10.93 -11.44
CA GLU A 64 3.68 -9.50 -11.39
C GLU A 64 2.57 -8.69 -10.71
N GLN A 65 1.36 -9.25 -10.63
CA GLN A 65 0.14 -8.55 -10.22
C GLN A 65 -0.41 -9.02 -8.87
N VAL A 66 0.09 -10.14 -8.33
CA VAL A 66 -0.27 -10.63 -7.00
C VAL A 66 0.93 -11.21 -6.27
N ASP A 67 0.98 -10.94 -4.97
CA ASP A 67 1.90 -11.56 -4.03
C ASP A 67 1.20 -11.85 -2.69
N MET A 68 1.83 -12.66 -1.85
CA MET A 68 1.32 -13.04 -0.53
C MET A 68 2.45 -12.96 0.49
N ALA A 69 2.18 -12.37 1.66
CA ALA A 69 3.16 -12.28 2.74
C ALA A 69 2.61 -12.72 4.08
N ARG A 70 3.46 -13.36 4.89
CA ARG A 70 3.19 -13.68 6.30
C ARG A 70 4.49 -13.60 7.06
N ALA A 71 4.50 -12.94 8.22
CA ALA A 71 5.71 -12.69 8.98
C ALA A 71 6.36 -14.01 9.46
N GLU A 72 5.54 -15.00 9.82
CA GLU A 72 5.97 -16.35 10.19
C GLU A 72 4.78 -17.34 10.08
N PRO A 73 4.93 -18.50 9.40
CA PRO A 73 5.98 -18.80 8.43
C PRO A 73 5.75 -18.04 7.11
N PRO A 74 6.83 -17.62 6.42
CA PRO A 74 6.72 -16.92 5.15
C PRO A 74 6.00 -17.75 4.10
N VAL A 75 5.31 -17.07 3.18
CA VAL A 75 4.59 -17.70 2.07
C VAL A 75 5.50 -17.72 0.86
N SER A 76 5.72 -18.90 0.29
CA SER A 76 6.46 -19.05 -0.96
C SER A 76 5.53 -18.95 -2.16
N ARG A 77 6.03 -18.44 -3.29
CA ARG A 77 5.22 -18.16 -4.49
C ARG A 77 4.65 -19.42 -5.14
N ASP A 78 5.34 -20.55 -5.04
CA ASP A 78 4.85 -21.85 -5.52
C ASP A 78 3.63 -22.38 -4.75
N HIS A 79 3.30 -21.80 -3.59
CA HIS A 79 2.07 -22.13 -2.88
C HIS A 79 0.82 -21.47 -3.46
N PHE A 80 0.97 -20.43 -4.30
CA PHE A 80 -0.18 -19.68 -4.82
C PHE A 80 -0.07 -19.28 -6.30
N LEU A 81 1.02 -19.67 -6.96
CA LEU A 81 1.18 -19.55 -8.41
C LEU A 81 1.32 -20.93 -9.02
N PHE A 82 0.66 -21.13 -10.16
CA PHE A 82 0.90 -22.28 -11.02
C PHE A 82 2.32 -22.22 -11.60
N PRO A 83 2.91 -23.35 -12.04
CA PRO A 83 4.22 -23.37 -12.70
C PRO A 83 4.35 -22.43 -13.92
N GLY A 84 3.23 -22.08 -14.56
CA GLY A 84 3.17 -21.12 -15.66
C GLY A 84 3.11 -19.64 -15.23
N GLY A 85 3.18 -19.33 -13.94
CA GLY A 85 3.17 -17.97 -13.39
C GLY A 85 1.79 -17.38 -13.10
N GLY A 86 0.72 -18.03 -13.57
CA GLY A 86 -0.66 -17.62 -13.28
C GLY A 86 -1.05 -17.85 -11.83
N ALA A 87 -1.88 -16.97 -11.27
CA ALA A 87 -2.33 -17.01 -9.90
C ALA A 87 -3.38 -18.10 -9.64
N ASP A 88 -3.15 -18.93 -8.61
CA ASP A 88 -4.15 -19.84 -8.09
C ASP A 88 -5.03 -19.11 -7.06
N ARG A 89 -6.21 -18.68 -7.52
CA ARG A 89 -7.19 -17.95 -6.71
C ARG A 89 -7.67 -18.73 -5.49
N ALA A 90 -7.80 -20.06 -5.62
CA ALA A 90 -8.26 -20.90 -4.52
C ALA A 90 -7.17 -20.93 -3.43
N ALA A 91 -5.93 -21.17 -3.82
CA ALA A 91 -4.79 -21.16 -2.91
C ALA A 91 -4.58 -19.79 -2.24
N ILE A 92 -4.71 -18.69 -2.98
CA ILE A 92 -4.68 -17.33 -2.42
C ILE A 92 -5.76 -17.15 -1.35
N SER A 93 -6.99 -17.60 -1.64
CA SER A 93 -8.12 -17.51 -0.70
C SER A 93 -7.88 -18.32 0.57
N ASP A 94 -7.31 -19.53 0.45
CA ASP A 94 -6.93 -20.37 1.58
C ASP A 94 -5.82 -19.73 2.42
N LEU A 95 -4.74 -19.27 1.80
CA LEU A 95 -3.64 -18.61 2.48
C LEU A 95 -4.09 -17.33 3.21
N TYR A 96 -4.98 -16.55 2.60
CA TYR A 96 -5.57 -15.37 3.24
C TYR A 96 -6.39 -15.76 4.48
N ARG A 97 -7.21 -16.82 4.41
CA ARG A 97 -7.91 -17.34 5.59
C ARG A 97 -6.95 -17.82 6.68
N ASP A 98 -5.78 -18.32 6.28
CA ASP A 98 -4.71 -18.80 7.17
C ASP A 98 -3.75 -17.70 7.65
N GLY A 99 -4.15 -16.43 7.54
CA GLY A 99 -3.41 -15.31 8.14
C GLY A 99 -2.37 -14.65 7.21
N ALA A 100 -2.31 -15.00 5.93
CA ALA A 100 -1.44 -14.30 4.99
C ALA A 100 -2.07 -12.98 4.52
N THR A 101 -1.26 -11.95 4.36
CA THR A 101 -1.60 -10.69 3.69
C THR A 101 -1.61 -10.90 2.18
N LEU A 102 -2.73 -10.56 1.53
CA LEU A 102 -2.79 -10.41 0.08
C LEU A 102 -2.18 -9.07 -0.33
N ILE A 103 -1.29 -9.11 -1.31
CA ILE A 103 -0.61 -7.95 -1.86
C ILE A 103 -1.00 -7.81 -3.33
N LEU A 104 -1.47 -6.63 -3.71
CA LEU A 104 -1.69 -6.25 -5.11
C LEU A 104 -0.72 -5.13 -5.45
N PRO A 105 0.50 -5.48 -5.91
CA PRO A 105 1.48 -4.49 -6.30
C PRO A 105 0.99 -3.71 -7.51
N GLN A 106 1.32 -2.42 -7.56
CA GLN A 106 1.04 -1.56 -8.70
C GLN A 106 -0.42 -1.61 -9.20
N LEU A 107 -1.41 -1.71 -8.30
CA LEU A 107 -2.81 -1.92 -8.71
C LEU A 107 -3.37 -0.80 -9.61
N HIS A 108 -2.78 0.40 -9.55
CA HIS A 108 -3.03 1.49 -10.50
C HIS A 108 -2.80 1.14 -11.99
N GLN A 109 -2.09 0.06 -12.32
CA GLN A 109 -1.97 -0.44 -13.69
C GLN A 109 -3.25 -1.14 -14.17
N LEU A 110 -4.05 -1.67 -13.24
CA LEU A 110 -5.28 -2.43 -13.52
C LEU A 110 -6.55 -1.65 -13.18
N ASP A 111 -6.47 -0.63 -12.32
CA ASP A 111 -7.60 0.21 -11.94
C ASP A 111 -7.45 1.67 -12.43
N ALA A 112 -8.41 2.12 -13.23
CA ALA A 112 -8.38 3.45 -13.85
C ALA A 112 -8.50 4.60 -12.84
N THR A 113 -9.23 4.40 -11.72
CA THR A 113 -9.36 5.41 -10.68
C THR A 113 -8.03 5.63 -9.97
N LEU A 114 -7.37 4.54 -9.58
CA LEU A 114 -6.02 4.59 -9.00
C LEU A 114 -4.99 5.15 -9.99
N LYS A 115 -5.08 4.80 -11.27
CA LYS A 115 -4.23 5.35 -12.33
C LYS A 115 -4.32 6.88 -12.41
N ASP A 116 -5.53 7.40 -12.50
CA ASP A 116 -5.78 8.85 -12.57
C ASP A 116 -5.29 9.54 -11.30
N PHE A 117 -5.48 8.91 -10.14
CA PHE A 117 -5.03 9.43 -8.85
C PHE A 117 -3.50 9.53 -8.78
N CYS A 118 -2.78 8.45 -9.13
CA CYS A 118 -1.31 8.46 -9.22
C CYS A 118 -0.82 9.58 -10.13
N ARG A 119 -1.32 9.66 -11.38
CA ARG A 119 -0.93 10.71 -12.33
C ARG A 119 -1.17 12.12 -11.82
N SER A 120 -2.25 12.31 -11.05
CA SER A 120 -2.57 13.61 -10.47
C SER A 120 -1.56 13.97 -9.36
N LEU A 121 -1.09 13.01 -8.57
CA LEU A 121 -0.02 13.20 -7.59
C LEU A 121 1.35 13.41 -8.25
N GLU A 122 1.68 12.64 -9.30
CA GLU A 122 2.93 12.79 -10.07
C GLU A 122 3.09 14.23 -10.58
N SER A 123 1.99 14.88 -10.99
CA SER A 123 2.03 16.27 -11.46
C SER A 123 2.35 17.29 -10.37
N ILE A 124 2.18 16.95 -9.09
CA ILE A 124 2.48 17.79 -7.93
C ILE A 124 3.87 17.46 -7.38
N LEU A 125 4.15 16.18 -7.19
CA LEU A 125 5.38 15.69 -6.54
C LEU A 125 6.58 15.64 -7.49
N SER A 126 6.35 15.71 -8.80
CA SER A 126 7.39 15.62 -9.84
C SER A 126 8.24 14.35 -9.77
N CYS A 127 7.68 13.27 -9.23
CA CYS A 127 8.27 11.94 -9.14
C CYS A 127 7.27 10.88 -9.60
N HIS A 128 7.74 9.65 -9.80
CA HIS A 128 6.85 8.52 -10.11
C HIS A 128 6.04 8.14 -8.87
N VAL A 129 4.73 7.92 -9.06
CA VAL A 129 3.82 7.51 -7.98
C VAL A 129 3.13 6.22 -8.35
N GLN A 130 3.17 5.26 -7.43
CA GLN A 130 2.51 3.96 -7.56
C GLN A 130 1.68 3.63 -6.32
N THR A 131 0.76 2.69 -6.47
CA THR A 131 -0.01 2.11 -5.36
C THR A 131 0.35 0.65 -5.15
N ASN A 132 0.52 0.25 -3.89
CA ASN A 132 0.57 -1.15 -3.46
C ASN A 132 -0.56 -1.37 -2.43
N ILE A 133 -1.40 -2.36 -2.66
CA ILE A 133 -2.54 -2.63 -1.77
C ILE A 133 -2.22 -3.83 -0.89
N TYR A 134 -2.49 -3.69 0.41
CA TYR A 134 -2.23 -4.70 1.42
C TYR A 134 -3.53 -5.05 2.15
N LEU A 135 -4.11 -6.20 1.83
CA LEU A 135 -5.28 -6.71 2.53
C LEU A 135 -4.83 -7.78 3.55
N THR A 136 -4.92 -7.45 4.83
CA THR A 136 -4.44 -8.30 5.94
C THR A 136 -5.64 -8.82 6.74
N PRO A 137 -5.76 -10.13 6.96
CA PRO A 137 -6.84 -10.68 7.80
C PRO A 137 -6.62 -10.32 9.28
N PRO A 138 -7.66 -10.37 10.12
CA PRO A 138 -7.55 -10.07 11.55
C PRO A 138 -6.48 -10.90 12.26
N ASN A 139 -5.89 -10.35 13.33
CA ASN A 139 -4.92 -11.03 14.20
C ASN A 139 -3.69 -11.59 13.47
N SER A 140 -3.30 -10.97 12.35
CA SER A 140 -2.25 -11.46 11.47
C SER A 140 -1.27 -10.35 11.09
N GLN A 141 -0.06 -10.74 10.70
CA GLN A 141 1.01 -9.81 10.31
C GLN A 141 1.66 -10.29 9.01
N GLY A 142 1.62 -9.45 7.97
CA GLY A 142 2.23 -9.76 6.66
C GLY A 142 3.75 -9.64 6.65
N PHE A 143 4.27 -8.51 7.13
CA PHE A 143 5.69 -8.16 7.03
C PHE A 143 6.36 -8.07 8.41
N ARG A 144 7.65 -8.40 8.45
CA ARG A 144 8.52 -8.06 9.59
C ARG A 144 8.91 -6.58 9.52
N THR A 145 9.50 -6.05 10.59
CA THR A 145 10.06 -4.69 10.61
C THR A 145 11.03 -4.48 9.45
N HIS A 146 10.90 -3.36 8.75
CA HIS A 146 11.77 -2.93 7.66
C HIS A 146 11.67 -1.41 7.46
N TYR A 147 12.53 -0.87 6.60
CA TYR A 147 12.33 0.42 5.93
C TYR A 147 12.24 0.19 4.42
N ASP A 148 11.65 1.15 3.73
CA ASP A 148 11.66 1.25 2.27
C ASP A 148 12.74 2.25 1.80
N ASP A 149 13.13 2.15 0.54
CA ASP A 149 14.08 3.04 -0.13
C ASP A 149 13.41 4.26 -0.80
N HIS A 150 12.16 4.54 -0.44
CA HIS A 150 11.32 5.57 -1.02
C HIS A 150 10.28 6.12 -0.02
N ASP A 151 9.78 7.33 -0.26
CA ASP A 151 8.70 7.92 0.53
C ASP A 151 7.37 7.18 0.34
N VAL A 152 6.61 7.04 1.42
CA VAL A 152 5.32 6.34 1.43
C VAL A 152 4.20 7.19 2.04
N PHE A 153 3.06 7.25 1.34
CA PHE A 153 1.79 7.67 1.91
C PHE A 153 0.95 6.43 2.23
N VAL A 154 0.69 6.17 3.52
CA VAL A 154 -0.19 5.08 3.95
C VAL A 154 -1.62 5.59 4.09
N LEU A 155 -2.54 5.08 3.27
CA LEU A 155 -3.97 5.41 3.32
C LEU A 155 -4.75 4.21 3.89
N GLN A 156 -5.32 4.35 5.09
CA GLN A 156 -6.19 3.32 5.67
C GLN A 156 -7.55 3.35 4.95
N ILE A 157 -7.81 2.35 4.12
CA ILE A 157 -9.03 2.27 3.30
C ILE A 157 -10.19 1.65 4.09
N GLU A 158 -9.97 0.48 4.70
CA GLU A 158 -10.98 -0.34 5.37
C GLU A 158 -10.40 -0.99 6.62
N GLY A 159 -11.19 -1.11 7.68
CA GLY A 159 -10.77 -1.68 8.96
C GLY A 159 -9.70 -0.86 9.69
N GLU A 160 -8.93 -1.53 10.55
CA GLU A 160 -7.89 -0.93 11.41
C GLU A 160 -6.58 -1.73 11.36
N LYS A 161 -5.46 -1.07 11.65
CA LYS A 161 -4.14 -1.69 11.67
C LYS A 161 -3.23 -1.00 12.70
N GLU A 162 -2.57 -1.78 13.54
CA GLU A 162 -1.56 -1.25 14.45
C GLU A 162 -0.25 -1.01 13.68
N TRP A 163 0.23 0.23 13.71
CA TRP A 163 1.52 0.62 13.15
C TRP A 163 2.50 0.97 14.26
N ARG A 164 3.71 0.40 14.17
CA ARG A 164 4.84 0.76 15.03
C ARG A 164 5.90 1.42 14.17
N LEU A 165 6.17 2.69 14.43
CA LEU A 165 7.22 3.46 13.77
C LEU A 165 8.39 3.57 14.73
N TYR A 166 9.59 3.38 14.21
CA TYR A 166 10.85 3.45 14.93
C TYR A 166 11.65 4.68 14.47
N ASN A 167 12.79 4.92 15.11
CA ASN A 167 13.72 5.95 14.65
C ASN A 167 14.25 5.61 13.25
N THR A 168 14.85 6.59 12.58
CA THR A 168 15.43 6.46 11.26
C THR A 168 16.88 5.97 11.38
N PRO A 169 17.17 4.65 11.24
CA PRO A 169 18.54 4.15 11.40
C PRO A 169 19.45 4.58 10.24
N ILE A 170 18.86 4.84 9.07
CA ILE A 170 19.50 5.26 7.82
C ILE A 170 18.68 6.43 7.28
N GLU A 171 19.27 7.63 7.21
CA GLU A 171 18.53 8.85 6.83
C GLU A 171 18.05 8.84 5.38
N ASN A 172 18.88 8.36 4.45
CA ASN A 172 18.62 8.41 3.01
C ASN A 172 19.09 7.11 2.36
N PRO A 173 18.35 5.99 2.52
CA PRO A 173 18.71 4.73 1.88
C PRO A 173 18.76 4.89 0.37
N TYR A 174 19.76 4.30 -0.28
CA TYR A 174 19.83 4.35 -1.74
C TYR A 174 18.83 3.38 -2.36
N ARG A 175 18.45 3.62 -3.61
CA ARG A 175 17.51 2.75 -4.32
C ARG A 175 18.02 1.30 -4.38
N GLY A 176 17.23 0.37 -3.88
CA GLY A 176 17.54 -1.05 -3.76
C GLY A 176 18.23 -1.44 -2.44
N GLU A 177 18.48 -0.50 -1.53
CA GLU A 177 19.01 -0.80 -0.20
C GLU A 177 17.93 -1.46 0.66
N GLY A 178 18.02 -2.77 0.83
CA GLY A 178 17.10 -3.52 1.67
C GLY A 178 17.45 -3.45 3.16
N PHE A 179 16.42 -3.46 4.00
CA PHE A 179 16.58 -3.57 5.46
C PHE A 179 17.32 -4.84 5.88
N GLN A 180 18.29 -4.70 6.79
CA GLN A 180 19.03 -5.83 7.35
C GLN A 180 18.52 -6.17 8.75
N SER A 181 17.76 -7.26 8.85
CA SER A 181 17.21 -7.71 10.14
C SER A 181 18.32 -7.96 11.18
N GLY A 182 18.19 -7.33 12.35
CA GLY A 182 19.17 -7.42 13.44
C GLY A 182 20.36 -6.47 13.34
N ALA A 183 20.49 -5.69 12.26
CA ALA A 183 21.57 -4.70 12.10
C ALA A 183 21.23 -3.32 12.67
N HIS A 184 19.97 -3.09 13.04
CA HIS A 184 19.47 -1.79 13.48
C HIS A 184 18.81 -1.92 14.86
N GLU A 185 19.04 -0.94 15.73
CA GLU A 185 18.27 -0.82 16.98
C GLU A 185 16.81 -0.48 16.65
N ILE A 186 15.90 -1.30 17.16
CA ILE A 186 14.45 -1.17 17.02
C ILE A 186 13.92 -0.65 18.36
#